data_AF-A0A7J3VT32-F1
#
_entry.id   AF-A0A7J3VT32-F1
#
_cell.length_a   1.000
_cell.length_b   1.000
_cell.length_c   1.000
_cell.angle_alpha   90.00
_cell.angle_beta   90.00
_cell.angle_gamma   90.00
#
_symmetry.space_group_name_H-M   'P 1'
#
loop_
_entity.id
_entity.type
_entity.pdbx_description
1 polymer ?
#
loop_
_entity_poly.entity_id
_entity_poly.type
_entity_poly.pdbx_seq_one_letter_code
_entity_poly.pdbx_strand_id
1 'polypeptide(L)' 'MKPQRAAEKLGHDLRQCLEVQIGKTGEINTEYGGFEITVSEPAYFPWHDCLATLLNYGYEVWVSKKRDRIVIIAKPMED' A
#
# COMPACT_ATOMS: atom_id res chain seq x y z
N MET A 1 -10.89 -2.88 24.95
CA MET A 1 -11.21 -2.27 23.64
C MET A 1 -11.16 -3.37 22.59
N LYS A 2 -12.13 -3.45 21.66
CA LYS A 2 -12.10 -4.49 20.61
C LYS A 2 -10.94 -4.17 19.63
N PRO A 3 -10.08 -5.14 19.26
CA PRO A 3 -8.89 -4.92 18.43
C PRO A 3 -9.22 -4.34 17.04
N GLN A 4 -10.43 -4.61 16.55
CA GLN A 4 -10.90 -4.23 15.22
C GLN A 4 -10.90 -2.72 14.95
N ARG A 5 -11.25 -1.91 15.96
CA ARG A 5 -11.39 -0.44 15.81
C ARG A 5 -10.05 0.32 15.78
N ALA A 6 -8.98 -0.30 16.28
CA ALA A 6 -7.63 0.25 16.26
C ALA A 6 -6.92 -0.03 14.93
N ALA A 7 -7.11 -1.24 14.38
CA ALA A 7 -6.59 -1.64 13.07
C ALA A 7 -7.19 -0.78 11.93
N GLU A 8 -8.49 -0.51 11.97
CA GLU A 8 -9.16 0.38 11.00
C GLU A 8 -8.59 1.80 11.01
N LYS A 9 -8.24 2.32 12.20
CA LYS A 9 -7.70 3.66 12.35
C LYS A 9 -6.25 3.75 11.85
N LEU A 10 -5.43 2.75 12.18
CA LEU A 10 -4.05 2.65 11.70
C LEU A 10 -4.00 2.50 10.17
N GLY A 11 -4.92 1.72 9.59
CA GLY A 11 -5.06 1.57 8.14
C GLY A 11 -5.48 2.86 7.43
N HIS A 12 -6.33 3.68 8.07
CA HIS A 12 -6.70 4.99 7.55
C HIS A 12 -5.50 5.95 7.51
N ASP A 13 -4.73 6.02 8.59
CA ASP A 13 -3.54 6.88 8.68
C ASP A 13 -2.46 6.44 7.68
N LEU A 14 -2.25 5.13 7.53
CA LEU A 14 -1.31 4.56 6.55
C LEU A 14 -1.72 4.86 5.11
N ARG A 15 -3.01 4.74 4.77
CA ARG A 15 -3.51 5.08 3.43
C ARG A 15 -3.17 6.53 3.08
N GLN A 16 -3.42 7.46 3.99
CA GLN A 16 -3.13 8.88 3.76
C GLN A 16 -1.63 9.13 3.54
N CYS A 17 -0.76 8.45 4.30
CA CYS A 17 0.69 8.51 4.09
C CYS A 17 1.08 8.03 2.69
N LEU A 18 0.53 6.90 2.24
CA LEU A 18 0.79 6.35 0.91
C LEU A 18 0.27 7.28 -0.19
N GLU A 19 -0.91 7.89 -0.02
CA GLU A 19 -1.47 8.87 -0.97
C GLU A 19 -0.54 10.08 -1.14
N VAL A 20 0.03 10.58 -0.05
CA VAL A 20 1.00 11.69 -0.08
C VAL A 20 2.30 11.28 -0.77
N GLN A 21 2.84 10.10 -0.46
CA GLN A 21 4.09 9.62 -1.05
C GLN A 21 3.95 9.38 -2.55
N ILE A 22 2.95 8.60 -2.96
CA ILE A 22 2.77 8.15 -4.35
C ILE A 22 2.29 9.29 -5.25
N GLY A 23 1.47 10.20 -4.71
CA GLY A 23 0.94 11.33 -5.46
C GLY A 23 0.27 10.89 -6.76
N LYS A 24 0.73 11.42 -7.90
CA LYS A 24 0.17 11.13 -9.24
C LYS A 24 0.84 9.94 -9.94
N THR A 25 1.91 9.39 -9.38
CA THR A 25 2.72 8.34 -10.04
C THR A 25 2.11 6.95 -9.91
N GLY A 26 1.01 6.82 -9.16
CA GLY A 26 0.25 5.59 -8.99
C GLY A 26 -1.14 5.84 -8.39
N GLU A 27 -1.90 4.77 -8.25
CA GLU A 27 -3.27 4.77 -7.75
C GLU A 27 -3.40 3.72 -6.65
N ILE A 28 -4.04 4.08 -5.53
CA ILE A 28 -4.21 3.18 -4.38
C ILE A 28 -5.67 2.72 -4.32
N ASN A 29 -5.85 1.40 -4.31
CA ASN A 29 -7.11 0.76 -4.00
C ASN A 29 -6.97 0.02 -2.66
N THR A 30 -8.04 0.01 -1.88
CA THR A 30 -8.06 -0.68 -0.57
C THR A 30 -9.07 -1.82 -0.67
N GLU A 31 -8.62 -3.05 -0.45
CA GLU A 31 -9.49 -4.24 -0.44
C GLU A 31 -9.18 -5.09 0.79
N TYR A 32 -10.22 -5.45 1.55
CA TYR A 32 -10.15 -6.37 2.70
C TYR A 32 -9.03 -6.08 3.73
N GLY A 33 -8.72 -4.79 3.98
CA GLY A 33 -7.66 -4.39 4.92
C GLY A 33 -6.24 -4.42 4.34
N GLY A 34 -6.07 -4.76 3.07
CA GLY A 34 -4.83 -4.63 2.31
C GLY A 34 -4.86 -3.47 1.31
N PHE A 35 -3.73 -3.26 0.63
CA PHE A 35 -3.56 -2.27 -0.41
C PHE A 35 -3.26 -2.95 -1.75
N GLU A 36 -3.87 -2.44 -2.81
CA GLU A 36 -3.47 -2.69 -4.19
C GLU A 36 -3.07 -1.35 -4.82
N ILE A 37 -1.78 -1.19 -5.11
CA ILE A 37 -1.21 0.04 -5.64
C ILE A 37 -0.80 -0.20 -7.09
N THR A 38 -1.47 0.48 -8.01
CA THR A 38 -1.11 0.45 -9.43
C THR A 38 -0.08 1.52 -9.73
N VAL A 39 1.04 1.16 -10.35
CA VAL A 39 2.09 2.11 -10.73
C VAL A 39 1.80 2.65 -12.13
N SER A 40 1.58 3.95 -12.23
CA SER A 40 1.25 4.67 -13.47
C SER A 40 2.48 5.22 -14.16
N GLU A 41 3.47 5.69 -13.39
CA GLU A 41 4.72 6.27 -13.91
C GLU A 41 5.95 5.60 -13.27
N PRO A 42 6.37 4.41 -13.75
CA PRO A 42 7.40 3.60 -13.10
C PRO A 42 8.74 4.30 -12.86
N ALA A 43 9.14 5.22 -13.74
CA ALA A 43 10.41 5.93 -13.62
C ALA A 43 10.41 6.98 -12.49
N TYR A 44 9.23 7.48 -12.10
CA TYR A 44 9.07 8.53 -11.08
C TYR A 44 8.40 8.02 -9.81
N PHE A 45 7.88 6.79 -9.84
CA PHE A 45 7.24 6.19 -8.69
C PHE A 45 8.22 6.08 -7.52
N PRO A 46 7.82 6.47 -6.29
CA PRO A 46 8.68 6.46 -5.11
C PRO A 46 8.82 5.03 -4.55
N TRP A 47 9.49 4.15 -5.30
CA TRP A 47 9.61 2.72 -4.99
C TRP A 47 10.08 2.45 -3.57
N HIS A 48 11.19 3.08 -3.19
CA HIS A 48 11.78 2.88 -1.87
C HIS A 48 10.80 3.30 -0.76
N ASP A 49 10.28 4.52 -0.82
CA ASP A 49 9.48 5.08 0.26
C ASP A 49 8.14 4.36 0.40
N CYS A 50 7.51 4.02 -0.73
CA CYS A 50 6.26 3.23 -0.73
C CYS A 50 6.49 1.84 -0.12
N LEU A 51 7.50 1.10 -0.58
CA LEU A 51 7.75 -0.27 -0.12
C LEU A 51 8.21 -0.29 1.34
N ALA A 52 9.12 0.61 1.73
CA ALA A 52 9.58 0.73 3.10
C ALA A 52 8.44 1.07 4.06
N THR A 53 7.53 1.97 3.67
CA THR A 53 6.37 2.32 4.49
C THR A 53 5.47 1.11 4.70
N LEU A 54 5.13 0.37 3.65
CA LEU A 54 4.30 -0.84 3.78
C LEU A 54 4.95 -1.89 4.70
N LEU A 55 6.24 -2.18 4.48
CA LEU A 55 6.98 -3.18 5.28
C LEU A 55 7.11 -2.75 6.74
N ASN A 56 7.38 -1.47 7.02
CA ASN A 56 7.49 -0.95 8.39
C ASN A 56 6.17 -1.03 9.18
N TYR A 57 5.03 -1.03 8.47
CA TYR A 57 3.71 -1.20 9.07
C TYR A 57 3.26 -2.66 9.17
N GLY A 58 4.16 -3.62 8.90
CA GLY A 58 3.88 -5.04 9.07
C GLY A 58 3.05 -5.67 7.94
N TYR A 59 3.10 -5.09 6.74
CA TYR A 59 2.49 -5.70 5.56
C TYR A 59 3.50 -6.59 4.84
N GLU A 60 3.04 -7.75 4.38
CA GLU A 60 3.73 -8.52 3.35
C GLU A 60 3.45 -7.90 1.99
N VAL A 61 4.49 -7.76 1.15
CA VAL A 61 4.42 -6.99 -0.10
C VAL A 61 4.86 -7.84 -1.30
N TRP A 62 4.02 -7.87 -2.34
CA TRP A 62 4.32 -8.52 -3.61
C TRP A 62 4.26 -7.52 -4.76
N VAL A 63 5.26 -7.55 -5.62
CA VAL A 63 5.27 -6.77 -6.87
C VAL A 63 4.96 -7.72 -8.03
N SER A 64 3.93 -7.41 -8.78
CA SER A 64 3.45 -8.22 -9.91
C SER A 64 3.18 -7.35 -11.14
N LYS A 65 3.01 -7.98 -12.30
CA LYS A 65 2.53 -7.32 -13.52
C LYS A 65 1.09 -7.78 -13.78
N LYS A 66 0.13 -6.86 -13.81
CA LYS A 66 -1.25 -7.13 -14.25
C LYS A 66 -1.49 -6.39 -15.56
N ARG A 67 -1.76 -7.15 -16.63
CA ARG A 67 -1.80 -6.65 -18.02
C ARG A 67 -0.46 -5.97 -18.35
N ASP A 68 -0.46 -4.64 -18.47
CA ASP A 68 0.73 -3.84 -18.76
C ASP A 68 1.11 -2.84 -17.66
N ARG A 69 0.56 -2.97 -16.46
CA ARG A 69 0.93 -2.14 -15.32
C ARG A 69 1.61 -2.96 -14.23
N ILE A 70 2.58 -2.34 -13.56
CA ILE A 70 3.15 -2.90 -12.34
C ILE A 70 2.15 -2.63 -11.22
N VAL A 71 1.89 -3.66 -10.42
CA VAL A 71 0.95 -3.60 -9.29
C VAL A 71 1.65 -4.12 -8.05
N ILE A 72 1.61 -3.32 -6.99
CA ILE A 72 2.08 -3.69 -5.65
C ILE A 72 0.86 -4.14 -4.86
N ILE A 73 0.89 -5.37 -4.37
CA ILE A 73 -0.13 -5.91 -3.48
C ILE A 73 0.49 -5.94 -2.09
N ALA A 74 -0.21 -5.40 -1.09
CA ALA A 74 0.22 -5.42 0.28
C ALA A 74 -0.90 -5.99 1.16
N LYS A 75 -0.61 -7.00 1.96
CA LYS A 75 -1.55 -7.59 2.91
C LYS A 75 -0.98 -7.52 4.32
N PRO A 76 -1.81 -7.21 5.34
CA PRO A 76 -1.36 -7.29 6.72
C PRO A 76 -0.85 -8.72 7.00
N MET A 77 0.29 -8.85 7.68
CA MET A 77 0.66 -10.15 8.24
C MET A 77 -0.34 -10.48 9.35
N GLU A 78 -1.06 -11.59 9.21
CA GLU A 78 -1.82 -12.17 10.33
C GLU A 78 -0.80 -12.84 11.26
N ASP A 79 -0.78 -12.45 12.54
CA ASP A 79 -0.04 -13.15 13.60
C ASP A 79 -0.60 -14.56 13.85
#